data_AF-A0A1R0LR52-F1
#
_entry.id   AF-A0A1R0LR52-F1
#
_cell.length_a   1.000
_cell.length_b   1.000
_cell.length_c   1.000
_cell.angle_alpha   90.00
_cell.angle_beta   90.00
_cell.angle_gamma   90.00
#
_symmetry.space_group_name_H-M   'P 1'
#
loop_
_entity.id
_entity.type
_entity.pdbx_description
1 polymer ?
#
loop_
_entity_poly.entity_id
_entity_poly.type
_entity_poly.pdbx_seq_one_letter_code
_entity_poly.pdbx_strand_id
1 'polypeptide(L)'
;MANGGPVQHGYPHLETVRAAITALYKRLSYDTVQTFSTSLVPADVAFCDTDDLHLGAQRVAREIVRHFRLPDARLIVGFREMTHAANVELAAGPEYFVELNDRFRTHRRDIGAALAHEVAHVYLHRLDLIFPTTAENEILTDTVTAYLGAGWLLLDAFREDAVSSQKLGYLTPEEFGYVLAKRALVFHEDPSVWFTSPQAYDAYTKGMAQARRDEQQPPLTGAGWAGRRRYAHDRRHAPSAQPGVSYAFTPDPAGHLRVTFPCPTCHQRIRVPVKGRVRARCGLCRTVLECDT
;
A
#
# COMPACT_ATOMS: atom_id res chain seq x y z
N MET A 1 -10.51 0.46 13.02
CA MET A 1 -10.44 1.82 12.43
C MET A 1 -10.56 2.93 13.49
N ALA A 2 -9.76 4.00 13.36
CA ALA A 2 -9.75 5.14 14.30
C ALA A 2 -10.71 6.27 13.88
N ASN A 3 -11.57 6.74 14.79
CA ASN A 3 -12.45 7.89 14.58
C ASN A 3 -11.97 9.09 15.43
N GLY A 4 -11.91 10.29 14.83
CA GLY A 4 -12.05 11.58 15.53
C GLY A 4 -10.81 12.23 16.18
N GLY A 5 -9.58 11.80 15.87
CA GLY A 5 -8.35 12.51 16.29
C GLY A 5 -7.82 13.49 15.21
N PRO A 6 -6.93 14.44 15.56
CA PRO A 6 -6.22 15.24 14.56
C PRO A 6 -5.52 14.32 13.56
N VAL A 7 -5.65 14.61 12.27
CA VAL A 7 -5.09 13.75 11.24
C VAL A 7 -3.57 13.80 11.32
N GLN A 8 -2.97 12.62 11.47
CA GLN A 8 -1.53 12.49 11.34
C GLN A 8 -1.14 12.58 9.86
N HIS A 9 -0.25 13.51 9.54
CA HIS A 9 0.30 13.70 8.21
C HIS A 9 1.74 13.22 8.09
N GLY A 10 2.19 13.06 6.84
CA GLY A 10 3.55 12.66 6.51
C GLY A 10 3.70 11.13 6.47
N TYR A 11 4.89 10.63 6.80
CA TYR A 11 5.28 9.24 6.56
C TYR A 11 5.73 8.48 7.82
N PRO A 12 5.00 8.54 8.95
CA PRO A 12 5.41 7.94 10.22
C PRO A 12 5.53 6.40 10.18
N HIS A 13 4.78 5.72 9.32
CA HIS A 13 4.70 4.26 9.17
C HIS A 13 5.35 3.76 7.88
N LEU A 14 6.11 4.61 7.16
CA LEU A 14 6.64 4.26 5.84
C LEU A 14 7.48 3.00 5.84
N GLU A 15 8.26 2.74 6.88
CA GLU A 15 9.04 1.50 6.97
C GLU A 15 8.13 0.25 7.10
N THR A 16 7.04 0.34 7.86
CA THR A 16 6.04 -0.74 7.96
C THR A 16 5.31 -0.94 6.64
N VAL A 17 4.97 0.14 5.92
CA VAL A 17 4.39 0.07 4.56
C VAL A 17 5.34 -0.62 3.59
N ARG A 18 6.63 -0.27 3.60
CA ARG A 18 7.66 -0.91 2.76
C ARG A 18 7.84 -2.38 3.09
N ALA A 19 7.80 -2.73 4.37
CA ALA A 19 7.81 -4.11 4.84
C ALA A 19 6.56 -4.87 4.36
N ALA A 20 5.37 -4.26 4.43
CA ALA A 20 4.10 -4.83 3.97
C ALA A 20 4.12 -5.13 2.46
N ILE A 21 4.61 -4.19 1.63
CA ILE A 21 4.79 -4.45 0.19
C ILE A 21 5.75 -5.64 -0.03
N THR A 22 6.87 -5.69 0.70
CA THR A 22 7.83 -6.80 0.59
C THR A 22 7.15 -8.13 0.95
N ALA A 23 6.40 -8.16 2.06
CA ALA A 23 5.71 -9.34 2.57
C ALA A 23 4.62 -9.82 1.60
N LEU A 24 3.87 -8.89 1.00
CA LEU A 24 2.87 -9.18 -0.03
C LEU A 24 3.49 -9.90 -1.23
N TYR A 25 4.58 -9.37 -1.81
CA TYR A 25 5.26 -10.04 -2.92
C TYR A 25 5.83 -11.41 -2.54
N LYS A 26 6.33 -11.57 -1.31
CA LYS A 26 6.81 -12.87 -0.83
C LYS A 26 5.67 -13.88 -0.74
N ARG A 27 4.49 -13.46 -0.26
CA ARG A 27 3.36 -14.34 -0.05
C ARG A 27 2.66 -14.71 -1.36
N LEU A 28 2.46 -13.74 -2.26
CA LEU A 28 1.71 -13.96 -3.50
C LEU A 28 2.59 -14.38 -4.68
N SER A 29 3.88 -14.08 -4.67
CA SER A 29 4.76 -14.05 -5.84
C SER A 29 4.45 -12.90 -6.82
N TYR A 30 5.41 -12.58 -7.68
CA TYR A 30 5.24 -11.57 -8.74
C TYR A 30 4.07 -11.89 -9.67
N ASP A 31 3.94 -13.13 -10.14
CA ASP A 31 2.94 -13.50 -11.15
C ASP A 31 1.51 -13.33 -10.60
N THR A 32 1.27 -13.71 -9.34
CA THR A 32 -0.04 -13.47 -8.69
C THR A 32 -0.28 -11.98 -8.45
N VAL A 33 0.73 -11.20 -8.05
CA VAL A 33 0.53 -9.73 -7.94
C VAL A 33 0.15 -9.14 -9.30
N GLN A 34 0.76 -9.61 -10.40
CA GLN A 34 0.46 -9.12 -11.75
C GLN A 34 -0.98 -9.35 -12.18
N THR A 35 -1.64 -10.39 -11.67
CA THR A 35 -3.05 -10.60 -11.98
C THR A 35 -3.94 -9.44 -11.47
N PHE A 36 -3.53 -8.68 -10.45
CA PHE A 36 -4.23 -7.49 -9.95
C PHE A 36 -3.87 -6.22 -10.75
N SER A 37 -3.58 -6.33 -12.04
CA SER A 37 -3.20 -5.19 -12.87
C SER A 37 -4.30 -4.13 -13.01
N THR A 38 -5.55 -4.54 -12.92
CA THR A 38 -6.72 -3.65 -12.99
C THR A 38 -7.19 -3.32 -11.58
N SER A 39 -7.34 -2.03 -11.27
CA SER A 39 -7.99 -1.62 -10.02
C SER A 39 -9.50 -1.86 -10.06
N LEU A 40 -10.12 -1.90 -8.89
CA LEU A 40 -11.58 -1.98 -8.78
C LEU A 40 -12.21 -0.75 -9.45
N VAL A 41 -13.12 -0.97 -10.40
CA VAL A 41 -13.67 0.10 -11.23
C VAL A 41 -14.71 0.90 -10.44
N PRO A 42 -14.68 2.25 -10.48
CA PRO A 42 -15.64 3.08 -9.73
C PRO A 42 -17.10 2.75 -10.01
N ALA A 43 -17.45 2.40 -11.25
CA ALA A 43 -18.81 2.05 -11.64
C ALA A 43 -19.34 0.80 -10.90
N ASP A 44 -18.50 -0.18 -10.60
CA ASP A 44 -18.90 -1.43 -9.95
C ASP A 44 -19.22 -1.24 -8.46
N VAL A 45 -18.63 -0.21 -7.86
CA VAL A 45 -18.78 0.14 -6.44
C VAL A 45 -19.53 1.45 -6.18
N ALA A 46 -20.00 2.12 -7.23
CA ALA A 46 -20.84 3.29 -7.10
C ALA A 46 -22.13 2.94 -6.35
N PHE A 47 -22.56 3.81 -5.44
CA PHE A 47 -23.79 3.66 -4.67
C PHE A 47 -24.73 4.80 -5.04
N CYS A 48 -25.90 4.49 -5.61
CA CYS A 48 -26.88 5.51 -5.96
C CYS A 48 -27.78 5.84 -4.76
N ASP A 49 -28.26 7.08 -4.66
CA ASP A 49 -29.18 7.49 -3.59
C ASP A 49 -30.50 6.69 -3.59
N THR A 50 -30.90 6.16 -4.76
CA THR A 50 -32.09 5.31 -4.91
C THR A 50 -31.85 3.84 -4.60
N ASP A 51 -30.60 3.41 -4.42
CA ASP A 51 -30.30 2.02 -4.09
C ASP A 51 -30.84 1.69 -2.69
N ASP A 52 -31.41 0.49 -2.55
CA ASP A 52 -31.65 -0.06 -1.22
C ASP A 52 -30.32 -0.21 -0.49
N LEU A 53 -30.28 0.22 0.78
CA LEU A 53 -29.05 0.28 1.54
C LEU A 53 -28.38 -1.10 1.68
N HIS A 54 -29.17 -2.11 2.05
CA HIS A 54 -28.64 -3.45 2.34
C HIS A 54 -28.28 -4.18 1.05
N LEU A 55 -29.15 -4.14 0.03
CA LEU A 55 -28.87 -4.76 -1.26
C LEU A 55 -27.70 -4.10 -1.98
N GLY A 56 -27.59 -2.77 -1.90
CA GLY A 56 -26.48 -2.00 -2.44
C GLY A 56 -25.15 -2.35 -1.75
N ALA A 57 -25.13 -2.38 -0.40
CA ALA A 57 -23.92 -2.75 0.34
C ALA A 57 -23.46 -4.18 0.03
N GLN A 58 -24.41 -5.11 -0.10
CA GLN A 58 -24.11 -6.50 -0.48
C GLN A 58 -23.60 -6.63 -1.91
N ARG A 59 -24.14 -5.84 -2.86
CA ARG A 59 -23.62 -5.76 -4.23
C ARG A 59 -22.16 -5.29 -4.22
N VAL A 60 -21.87 -4.18 -3.54
CA VAL A 60 -20.51 -3.62 -3.43
C VAL A 60 -19.55 -4.63 -2.78
N ALA A 61 -19.96 -5.28 -1.68
CA ALA A 61 -19.16 -6.31 -1.02
C ALA A 61 -18.81 -7.45 -1.99
N ARG A 62 -19.77 -7.92 -2.80
CA ARG A 62 -19.54 -8.97 -3.79
C ARG A 62 -18.52 -8.57 -4.87
N GLU A 63 -18.58 -7.33 -5.37
CA GLU A 63 -17.59 -6.88 -6.36
C GLU A 63 -16.19 -6.76 -5.76
N ILE A 64 -16.07 -6.31 -4.51
CA ILE A 64 -14.80 -6.28 -3.78
C ILE A 64 -14.26 -7.70 -3.54
N VAL A 65 -15.11 -8.65 -3.13
CA VAL A 65 -14.74 -10.08 -2.96
C VAL A 65 -14.23 -10.70 -4.25
N ARG A 66 -14.90 -10.41 -5.38
CA ARG A 66 -14.46 -10.85 -6.71
C ARG A 66 -13.10 -10.26 -7.07
N HIS A 67 -12.91 -8.96 -6.81
CA HIS A 67 -11.64 -8.27 -7.03
C HIS A 67 -10.50 -8.92 -6.25
N PHE A 68 -10.70 -9.22 -4.97
CA PHE A 68 -9.71 -9.96 -4.15
C PHE A 68 -9.61 -11.46 -4.49
N ARG A 69 -10.36 -11.96 -5.47
CA ARG A 69 -10.40 -13.37 -5.89
C ARG A 69 -10.68 -14.33 -4.74
N LEU A 70 -11.72 -14.00 -3.97
CA LEU A 70 -12.22 -14.81 -2.86
C LEU A 70 -13.55 -15.48 -3.23
N PRO A 71 -13.62 -16.36 -4.25
CA PRO A 71 -14.90 -16.87 -4.78
C PRO A 71 -15.73 -17.66 -3.76
N ASP A 72 -15.07 -18.31 -2.78
CA ASP A 72 -15.74 -19.04 -1.70
C ASP A 72 -16.00 -18.19 -0.46
N ALA A 73 -15.80 -16.86 -0.53
CA ALA A 73 -16.16 -15.95 0.56
C ALA A 73 -17.56 -15.38 0.31
N ARG A 74 -18.43 -15.56 1.30
CA ARG A 74 -19.79 -15.03 1.36
C ARG A 74 -19.82 -13.99 2.46
N LEU A 75 -19.87 -12.73 2.07
CA LEU A 75 -20.01 -11.65 3.03
C LEU A 75 -21.47 -11.42 3.36
N ILE A 76 -21.75 -11.23 4.65
CA ILE A 76 -23.04 -10.82 5.18
C ILE A 76 -22.84 -9.46 5.83
N VAL A 77 -23.36 -8.41 5.20
CA VAL A 77 -23.20 -7.02 5.62
C VAL A 77 -24.38 -6.60 6.50
N GLY A 78 -24.07 -6.26 7.75
CA GLY A 78 -24.99 -5.66 8.72
C GLY A 78 -24.64 -4.21 9.03
N PHE A 79 -25.56 -3.50 9.69
CA PHE A 79 -25.33 -2.13 10.17
C PHE A 79 -25.71 -2.06 11.65
N ARG A 80 -24.84 -1.45 12.46
CA ARG A 80 -25.04 -1.28 13.90
C ARG A 80 -24.38 -0.01 14.40
N GLU A 81 -24.91 0.57 15.47
CA GLU A 81 -24.20 1.59 16.24
C GLU A 81 -22.92 1.00 16.86
N MET A 82 -21.80 1.67 16.65
CA MET A 82 -20.49 1.26 17.17
C MET A 82 -19.48 2.41 17.15
N THR A 83 -18.37 2.24 17.85
CA THR A 83 -17.27 3.23 17.86
C THR A 83 -16.45 3.19 16.57
N HIS A 84 -16.22 2.00 16.01
CA HIS A 84 -15.43 1.81 14.80
C HIS A 84 -16.28 2.03 13.54
N ALA A 85 -15.63 2.22 12.39
CA ALA A 85 -16.34 2.36 11.13
C ALA A 85 -16.91 1.01 10.65
N ALA A 86 -16.13 -0.06 10.79
CA ALA A 86 -16.58 -1.41 10.52
C ALA A 86 -15.77 -2.42 11.34
N ASN A 87 -16.24 -3.66 11.33
CA ASN A 87 -15.58 -4.83 11.89
C ASN A 87 -15.94 -6.06 11.05
N VAL A 88 -15.01 -7.01 10.94
CA VAL A 88 -15.25 -8.33 10.35
C VAL A 88 -14.94 -9.43 11.34
N GLU A 89 -15.84 -10.41 11.42
CA GLU A 89 -15.59 -11.65 12.17
C GLU A 89 -14.81 -12.63 11.29
N LEU A 90 -13.54 -12.86 11.64
CA LEU A 90 -12.69 -13.82 10.96
C LEU A 90 -12.93 -15.21 11.55
N ALA A 91 -13.70 -16.03 10.83
CA ALA A 91 -13.95 -17.42 11.18
C ALA A 91 -13.40 -18.39 10.11
N ALA A 92 -13.18 -19.64 10.53
CA ALA A 92 -12.91 -20.73 9.60
C ALA A 92 -14.21 -21.12 8.89
N GLY A 93 -14.45 -20.54 7.72
CA GLY A 93 -15.65 -20.83 6.93
C GLY A 93 -15.76 -20.00 5.65
N PRO A 94 -16.74 -20.33 4.80
CA PRO A 94 -17.05 -19.50 3.64
C PRO A 94 -17.74 -18.20 4.03
N GLU A 95 -18.40 -18.13 5.18
CA GLU A 95 -19.22 -16.99 5.61
C GLU A 95 -18.44 -16.03 6.50
N TYR A 96 -18.52 -14.75 6.20
CA TYR A 96 -17.92 -13.65 6.96
C TYR A 96 -18.98 -12.60 7.26
N PHE A 97 -19.11 -12.27 8.54
CA PHE A 97 -20.02 -11.21 8.98
C PHE A 97 -19.25 -9.90 9.06
N VAL A 98 -19.71 -8.92 8.30
CA VAL A 98 -19.16 -7.56 8.29
C VAL A 98 -20.21 -6.63 8.87
N GLU A 99 -19.89 -6.00 9.99
CA GLU A 99 -20.73 -4.98 10.59
C GLU A 99 -20.21 -3.60 10.20
N LEU A 100 -21.05 -2.78 9.58
CA LEU A 100 -20.78 -1.38 9.28
C LEU A 100 -21.43 -0.47 10.33
N ASN A 101 -20.80 0.67 10.60
CA ASN A 101 -21.36 1.68 11.47
C ASN A 101 -22.64 2.29 10.89
N ASP A 102 -23.65 2.53 11.73
CA ASP A 102 -24.91 3.17 11.33
C ASP A 102 -24.76 4.54 10.65
N ARG A 103 -23.65 5.27 10.86
CA ARG A 103 -23.36 6.51 10.12
C ARG A 103 -23.32 6.32 8.61
N PHE A 104 -22.99 5.12 8.13
CA PHE A 104 -22.96 4.83 6.70
C PHE A 104 -24.34 4.73 6.06
N ARG A 105 -25.42 4.66 6.87
CA ARG A 105 -26.79 4.80 6.36
C ARG A 105 -27.01 6.15 5.68
N THR A 106 -26.33 7.19 6.18
CA THR A 106 -26.37 8.56 5.65
C THR A 106 -25.14 8.93 4.83
N HIS A 107 -24.02 8.21 4.96
CA HIS A 107 -22.77 8.42 4.22
C HIS A 107 -22.45 7.26 3.27
N ARG A 108 -23.40 6.94 2.38
CA ARG A 108 -23.36 5.72 1.55
C ARG A 108 -22.15 5.62 0.62
N ARG A 109 -21.63 6.77 0.16
CA ARG A 109 -20.43 6.84 -0.70
C ARG A 109 -19.19 6.22 -0.07
N ASP A 110 -19.12 6.17 1.26
CA ASP A 110 -17.95 5.67 1.99
C ASP A 110 -18.06 4.17 2.34
N ILE A 111 -19.20 3.53 2.05
CA ILE A 111 -19.43 2.09 2.30
C ILE A 111 -18.38 1.25 1.56
N GLY A 112 -18.08 1.60 0.30
CA GLY A 112 -17.07 0.88 -0.49
C GLY A 112 -15.69 0.90 0.16
N ALA A 113 -15.29 2.04 0.74
CA ALA A 113 -14.02 2.16 1.44
C ALA A 113 -13.96 1.32 2.71
N ALA A 114 -15.02 1.32 3.53
CA ALA A 114 -15.09 0.46 4.70
C ALA A 114 -15.06 -1.03 4.33
N LEU A 115 -15.87 -1.44 3.35
CA LEU A 115 -15.90 -2.83 2.87
C LEU A 115 -14.57 -3.27 2.26
N ALA A 116 -13.87 -2.40 1.53
CA ALA A 116 -12.57 -2.73 0.94
C ALA A 116 -11.53 -3.05 2.01
N HIS A 117 -11.52 -2.30 3.12
CA HIS A 117 -10.68 -2.58 4.28
C HIS A 117 -11.04 -3.92 4.94
N GLU A 118 -12.32 -4.17 5.22
CA GLU A 118 -12.75 -5.41 5.88
C GLU A 118 -12.55 -6.66 5.01
N VAL A 119 -12.78 -6.58 3.70
CA VAL A 119 -12.50 -7.70 2.78
C VAL A 119 -10.98 -7.96 2.70
N ALA A 120 -10.14 -6.93 2.81
CA ALA A 120 -8.70 -7.14 2.86
C ALA A 120 -8.25 -7.87 4.13
N HIS A 121 -8.91 -7.66 5.27
CA HIS A 121 -8.71 -8.51 6.47
C HIS A 121 -9.03 -9.98 6.18
N VAL A 122 -10.17 -10.26 5.52
CA VAL A 122 -10.53 -11.63 5.09
C VAL A 122 -9.48 -12.21 4.14
N TYR A 123 -9.03 -11.43 3.17
CA TYR A 123 -8.00 -11.84 2.21
C TYR A 123 -6.68 -12.19 2.91
N LEU A 124 -6.21 -11.33 3.80
CA LEU A 124 -4.99 -11.54 4.59
C LEU A 124 -5.09 -12.75 5.51
N HIS A 125 -6.25 -12.95 6.15
CA HIS A 125 -6.52 -14.13 6.96
C HIS A 125 -6.44 -15.42 6.14
N ARG A 126 -7.06 -15.47 4.94
CA ARG A 126 -6.96 -16.64 4.05
C ARG A 126 -5.55 -16.86 3.50
N LEU A 127 -4.78 -15.78 3.35
CA LEU A 127 -3.38 -15.87 3.02
C LEU A 127 -2.49 -16.22 4.21
N ASP A 128 -2.98 -16.30 5.45
CA ASP A 128 -2.11 -16.46 6.62
C ASP A 128 -0.94 -15.45 6.61
N LEU A 129 -1.24 -14.20 6.26
CA LEU A 129 -0.29 -13.09 6.23
C LEU A 129 -0.66 -12.09 7.30
N ILE A 130 0.11 -12.07 8.39
CA ILE A 130 -0.14 -11.26 9.57
C ILE A 130 1.15 -10.61 10.06
N PHE A 131 1.05 -9.38 10.57
CA PHE A 131 2.15 -8.71 11.28
C PHE A 131 2.05 -8.88 12.80
N PRO A 132 3.17 -8.77 13.56
CA PRO A 132 3.22 -9.18 14.97
C PRO A 132 2.26 -8.42 15.88
N THR A 133 1.99 -7.15 15.59
CA THR A 133 1.11 -6.31 16.40
C THR A 133 -0.15 -5.94 15.63
N THR A 134 -1.25 -5.72 16.36
CA THR A 134 -2.51 -5.26 15.76
C THR A 134 -2.32 -3.98 14.96
N ALA A 135 -1.56 -3.00 15.48
CA ALA A 135 -1.32 -1.73 14.78
C ALA A 135 -0.58 -1.91 13.44
N GLU A 136 0.47 -2.75 13.43
CA GLU A 136 1.19 -3.08 12.20
C GLU A 136 0.33 -3.89 11.24
N ASN A 137 -0.56 -4.75 11.75
CA ASN A 137 -1.47 -5.53 10.94
C ASN A 137 -2.51 -4.67 10.23
N GLU A 138 -3.00 -3.61 10.87
CA GLU A 138 -3.89 -2.64 10.22
C GLU A 138 -3.16 -1.86 9.10
N ILE A 139 -1.89 -1.49 9.31
CA ILE A 139 -1.04 -0.89 8.27
C ILE A 139 -0.86 -1.86 7.10
N LEU A 140 -0.65 -3.16 7.39
CA LEU A 140 -0.60 -4.21 6.38
C LEU A 140 -1.92 -4.30 5.60
N THR A 141 -3.07 -4.33 6.29
CA THR A 141 -4.40 -4.37 5.67
C THR A 141 -4.61 -3.21 4.70
N ASP A 142 -4.37 -1.97 5.12
CA ASP A 142 -4.50 -0.81 4.26
C ASP A 142 -3.52 -0.82 3.09
N THR A 143 -2.27 -1.22 3.34
CA THR A 143 -1.24 -1.31 2.31
C THR A 143 -1.65 -2.32 1.25
N VAL A 144 -2.15 -3.50 1.65
CA VAL A 144 -2.61 -4.54 0.72
C VAL A 144 -3.87 -4.09 -0.02
N THR A 145 -4.81 -3.44 0.68
CA THR A 145 -6.01 -2.88 0.05
C THR A 145 -5.65 -1.91 -1.07
N ALA A 146 -4.73 -0.97 -0.80
CA ALA A 146 -4.26 0.00 -1.79
C ALA A 146 -3.43 -0.64 -2.90
N TYR A 147 -2.47 -1.49 -2.56
CA TYR A 147 -1.55 -2.04 -3.56
C TYR A 147 -2.24 -3.01 -4.53
N LEU A 148 -3.26 -3.74 -4.06
CA LEU A 148 -4.05 -4.65 -4.89
C LEU A 148 -5.21 -3.97 -5.62
N GLY A 149 -5.34 -2.64 -5.57
CA GLY A 149 -6.21 -1.88 -6.46
C GLY A 149 -7.59 -1.49 -5.90
N ALA A 150 -7.82 -1.62 -4.60
CA ALA A 150 -9.06 -1.17 -3.95
C ALA A 150 -8.87 0.08 -3.06
N GLY A 151 -7.64 0.48 -2.73
CA GLY A 151 -7.39 1.56 -1.78
C GLY A 151 -7.57 2.98 -2.30
N TRP A 152 -7.88 3.17 -3.59
CA TRP A 152 -8.32 4.48 -4.08
C TRP A 152 -9.62 4.92 -3.39
N LEU A 153 -10.49 3.96 -3.03
CA LEU A 153 -11.69 4.21 -2.23
C LEU A 153 -11.36 4.76 -0.84
N LEU A 154 -10.34 4.19 -0.17
CA LEU A 154 -9.94 4.61 1.18
C LEU A 154 -9.34 6.02 1.16
N LEU A 155 -8.48 6.30 0.18
CA LEU A 155 -7.93 7.65 0.01
C LEU A 155 -9.01 8.66 -0.39
N ASP A 156 -9.92 8.29 -1.30
CA ASP A 156 -10.99 9.19 -1.73
C ASP A 156 -12.09 9.38 -0.69
N ALA A 157 -12.21 8.53 0.31
CA ALA A 157 -13.10 8.72 1.45
C ALA A 157 -12.50 9.62 2.55
N PHE A 158 -11.21 9.99 2.43
CA PHE A 158 -10.54 10.83 3.42
C PHE A 158 -11.07 12.27 3.39
N ARG A 159 -11.60 12.76 4.51
CA ARG A 159 -12.08 14.14 4.65
C ARG A 159 -11.51 14.77 5.90
N GLU A 160 -11.01 15.99 5.75
CA GLU A 160 -10.53 16.81 6.84
C GLU A 160 -10.99 18.24 6.57
N ASP A 161 -11.72 18.81 7.53
CA ASP A 161 -12.12 20.21 7.58
C ASP A 161 -11.85 20.81 8.96
N ALA A 162 -12.15 22.10 9.13
CA ALA A 162 -11.83 22.84 10.34
C ALA A 162 -12.54 22.35 11.61
N VAL A 163 -13.58 21.51 11.48
CA VAL A 163 -14.47 21.08 12.56
C VAL A 163 -14.62 19.55 12.65
N SER A 164 -14.17 18.78 11.65
CA SER A 164 -14.27 17.34 11.60
C SER A 164 -13.15 16.68 10.77
N SER A 165 -12.73 15.49 11.20
CA SER A 165 -11.88 14.60 10.43
C SER A 165 -12.53 13.21 10.33
N GLN A 166 -12.65 12.71 9.10
CA GLN A 166 -13.10 11.35 8.80
C GLN A 166 -11.99 10.62 8.05
N LYS A 167 -11.46 9.60 8.72
CA LYS A 167 -10.42 8.72 8.19
C LYS A 167 -10.91 7.28 8.20
N LEU A 168 -10.75 6.59 7.08
CA LEU A 168 -10.90 5.14 6.99
C LEU A 168 -9.50 4.55 6.78
N GLY A 169 -9.14 3.61 7.64
CA GLY A 169 -7.77 3.08 7.73
C GLY A 169 -6.87 3.77 8.76
N TYR A 170 -5.63 3.32 8.79
CA TYR A 170 -4.54 3.63 9.71
C TYR A 170 -3.37 4.33 9.01
N LEU A 171 -3.18 4.16 7.70
CA LEU A 171 -2.20 4.95 6.93
C LEU A 171 -2.55 6.44 6.93
N THR A 172 -1.54 7.32 6.94
CA THR A 172 -1.78 8.74 6.64
C THR A 172 -2.26 8.91 5.19
N PRO A 173 -2.88 10.05 4.81
CA PRO A 173 -3.20 10.32 3.42
C PRO A 173 -1.97 10.21 2.52
N GLU A 174 -0.83 10.78 2.92
CA GLU A 174 0.42 10.69 2.15
C GLU A 174 0.94 9.25 1.99
N GLU A 175 0.77 8.39 3.00
CA GLU A 175 1.13 6.98 2.93
C GLU A 175 0.22 6.20 1.97
N PHE A 176 -1.09 6.44 2.01
CA PHE A 176 -2.02 5.90 1.00
C PHE A 176 -1.62 6.35 -0.41
N GLY A 177 -1.35 7.64 -0.57
CA GLY A 177 -0.86 8.21 -1.82
C GLY A 177 0.43 7.55 -2.31
N TYR A 178 1.35 7.26 -1.38
CA TYR A 178 2.59 6.53 -1.70
C TYR A 178 2.30 5.12 -2.19
N VAL A 179 1.47 4.33 -1.49
CA VAL A 179 1.16 2.95 -1.89
C VAL A 179 0.46 2.91 -3.27
N LEU A 180 -0.50 3.81 -3.49
CA LEU A 180 -1.17 3.95 -4.79
C LEU A 180 -0.19 4.37 -5.90
N ALA A 181 0.76 5.27 -5.61
CA ALA A 181 1.78 5.64 -6.57
C ALA A 181 2.72 4.47 -6.90
N LYS A 182 3.11 3.68 -5.89
CA LYS A 182 3.94 2.48 -6.11
C LYS A 182 3.22 1.47 -7.00
N ARG A 183 1.92 1.29 -6.80
CA ARG A 183 1.05 0.48 -7.68
C ARG A 183 1.01 1.08 -9.09
N ALA A 184 0.69 2.36 -9.21
CA ALA A 184 0.58 3.07 -10.48
C ALA A 184 1.85 2.94 -11.34
N LEU A 185 3.03 3.04 -10.74
CA LEU A 185 4.31 2.85 -11.42
C LEU A 185 4.53 1.43 -11.93
N VAL A 186 4.02 0.41 -11.22
CA VAL A 186 4.14 -1.00 -11.61
C VAL A 186 3.16 -1.36 -12.74
N PHE A 187 1.94 -0.84 -12.70
CA PHE A 187 0.87 -1.22 -13.62
C PHE A 187 0.58 -0.19 -14.71
N HIS A 188 1.27 0.95 -14.71
CA HIS A 188 1.06 2.06 -15.63
C HIS A 188 -0.40 2.57 -15.64
N GLU A 189 -0.99 2.65 -14.44
CA GLU A 189 -2.36 3.11 -14.19
C GLU A 189 -2.33 4.49 -13.52
N ASP A 190 -3.33 5.32 -13.81
CA ASP A 190 -3.51 6.62 -13.15
C ASP A 190 -4.80 6.63 -12.32
N PRO A 191 -4.73 6.40 -10.99
CA PRO A 191 -5.91 6.42 -10.14
C PRO A 191 -6.45 7.84 -9.87
N SER A 192 -5.71 8.90 -10.24
CA SER A 192 -6.11 10.27 -9.92
C SER A 192 -7.41 10.69 -10.61
N VAL A 193 -7.73 10.05 -11.73
CA VAL A 193 -8.97 10.30 -12.50
C VAL A 193 -10.24 9.85 -11.76
N TRP A 194 -10.11 9.08 -10.68
CA TRP A 194 -11.24 8.61 -9.87
C TRP A 194 -11.44 9.40 -8.58
N PHE A 195 -10.50 10.27 -8.22
CA PHE A 195 -10.62 11.05 -7.00
C PHE A 195 -11.68 12.13 -7.16
N THR A 196 -12.57 12.19 -6.18
CA THR A 196 -13.56 13.25 -6.00
C THR A 196 -13.10 14.29 -4.98
N SER A 197 -12.05 13.97 -4.22
CA SER A 197 -11.47 14.81 -3.17
C SER A 197 -10.20 15.53 -3.58
N PRO A 198 -10.09 16.85 -3.36
CA PRO A 198 -8.83 17.58 -3.49
C PRO A 198 -7.74 17.04 -2.56
N GLN A 199 -8.09 16.64 -1.33
CA GLN A 199 -7.15 16.07 -0.37
C GLN A 199 -6.54 14.75 -0.87
N ALA A 200 -7.35 13.90 -1.51
CA ALA A 200 -6.86 12.67 -2.13
C ALA A 200 -5.84 12.97 -3.25
N TYR A 201 -6.12 13.96 -4.09
CA TYR A 201 -5.21 14.38 -5.15
C TYR A 201 -3.87 14.90 -4.62
N ASP A 202 -3.90 15.77 -3.60
CA ASP A 202 -2.70 16.32 -2.97
C ASP A 202 -1.86 15.23 -2.31
N ALA A 203 -2.52 14.33 -1.58
CA ALA A 203 -1.89 13.19 -0.93
C ALA A 203 -1.24 12.23 -1.95
N TYR A 204 -1.94 11.91 -3.04
CA TYR A 204 -1.39 11.11 -4.13
C TYR A 204 -0.20 11.77 -4.80
N THR A 205 -0.25 13.08 -5.03
CA THR A 205 0.86 13.84 -5.63
C THR A 205 2.11 13.79 -4.73
N LYS A 206 1.95 14.01 -3.41
CA LYS A 206 3.04 13.87 -2.44
C LYS A 206 3.58 12.44 -2.40
N GLY A 207 2.69 11.45 -2.42
CA GLY A 207 3.01 10.03 -2.44
C GLY A 207 3.79 9.62 -3.69
N MET A 208 3.39 10.12 -4.86
CA MET A 208 4.08 9.92 -6.14
C MET A 208 5.49 10.52 -6.13
N ALA A 209 5.65 11.72 -5.56
CA ALA A 209 6.98 12.29 -5.36
C ALA A 209 7.85 11.39 -4.46
N GLN A 210 7.29 10.86 -3.37
CA GLN A 210 8.00 9.92 -2.50
C GLN A 210 8.33 8.58 -3.19
N ALA A 211 7.41 8.04 -3.99
CA ALA A 211 7.63 6.81 -4.75
C ALA A 211 8.75 6.96 -5.78
N ARG A 212 8.77 8.08 -6.53
CA ARG A 212 9.85 8.40 -7.47
C ARG A 212 11.19 8.66 -6.78
N ARG A 213 11.19 9.21 -5.55
CA ARG A 213 12.42 9.36 -4.76
C ARG A 213 13.09 8.01 -4.49
N ASP A 214 12.35 6.91 -4.34
CA ASP A 214 12.95 5.58 -4.15
C ASP A 214 13.80 5.17 -5.36
N GLU A 215 13.38 5.53 -6.58
CA GLU A 215 14.09 5.24 -7.85
C GLU A 215 15.31 6.14 -8.08
N GLN A 216 15.40 7.24 -7.32
CA GLN A 216 16.47 8.23 -7.40
C GLN A 216 17.50 8.06 -6.28
N GLN A 217 17.47 6.95 -5.55
CA GLN A 217 18.48 6.66 -4.52
C GLN A 217 19.68 5.92 -5.13
N PRO A 218 20.92 6.26 -4.74
CA PRO A 218 22.08 5.43 -5.08
C PRO A 218 21.87 3.98 -4.59
N PRO A 219 22.36 2.97 -5.34
CA PRO A 219 23.20 3.07 -6.54
C PRO A 219 22.45 3.22 -7.87
N LEU A 220 21.11 3.35 -7.87
CA LEU A 220 20.30 3.39 -9.09
C LEU A 220 20.71 4.55 -9.99
N THR A 221 20.76 4.35 -11.31
CA THR A 221 21.22 5.35 -12.30
C THR A 221 20.52 6.70 -12.16
N GLY A 222 19.25 6.72 -11.76
CA GLY A 222 18.44 7.92 -11.52
C GLY A 222 18.89 8.81 -10.36
N ALA A 223 19.90 8.42 -9.57
CA ALA A 223 20.40 9.24 -8.48
C ALA A 223 21.06 10.54 -8.97
N GLY A 224 20.60 11.66 -8.41
CA GLY A 224 21.13 12.99 -8.72
C GLY A 224 22.56 13.22 -8.19
N TRP A 225 23.17 14.33 -8.62
CA TRP A 225 24.57 14.66 -8.34
C TRP A 225 24.94 14.62 -6.84
N ALA A 226 24.09 15.19 -5.97
CA ALA A 226 24.35 15.22 -4.53
C ALA A 226 24.38 13.80 -3.93
N GLY A 227 23.43 12.94 -4.33
CA GLY A 227 23.40 11.54 -3.93
C GLY A 227 24.61 10.77 -4.43
N ARG A 228 25.06 11.02 -5.66
CA ARG A 228 26.28 10.41 -6.24
C ARG A 228 27.54 10.82 -5.51
N ARG A 229 27.68 12.10 -5.18
CA ARG A 229 28.84 12.60 -4.42
C ARG A 229 28.92 11.94 -3.04
N ARG A 230 27.78 11.83 -2.34
CA ARG A 230 27.70 11.12 -1.05
C ARG A 230 28.03 9.63 -1.21
N TYR A 231 27.42 8.95 -2.17
CA TYR A 231 27.69 7.54 -2.46
C TYR A 231 29.18 7.27 -2.74
N ALA A 232 29.84 8.10 -3.55
CA ALA A 232 31.27 8.00 -3.83
C ALA A 232 32.15 8.25 -2.59
N HIS A 233 31.73 9.17 -1.71
CA HIS A 233 32.39 9.41 -0.43
C HIS A 233 32.27 8.19 0.49
N ASP A 234 31.06 7.66 0.66
CA ASP A 234 30.78 6.52 1.55
C ASP A 234 31.49 5.25 1.07
N ARG A 235 31.55 5.04 -0.25
CA ARG A 235 32.29 3.95 -0.87
C ARG A 235 33.77 3.95 -0.49
N ARG A 236 34.40 5.12 -0.36
CA ARG A 236 35.82 5.26 0.02
C ARG A 236 36.07 4.98 1.51
N HIS A 237 35.06 5.17 2.35
CA HIS A 237 35.15 5.02 3.80
C HIS A 237 34.44 3.74 4.31
N ALA A 238 34.01 2.87 3.40
CA ALA A 238 33.47 1.56 3.73
C ALA A 238 34.53 0.73 4.49
N PRO A 239 34.15 -0.09 5.49
CA PRO A 239 32.80 -0.56 5.79
C PRO A 239 32.00 0.27 6.82
N SER A 240 32.38 1.50 7.15
CA SER A 240 31.67 2.31 8.15
C SER A 240 30.20 2.52 7.76
N ALA A 241 29.28 2.04 8.62
CA ALA A 241 27.85 2.24 8.44
C ALA A 241 27.52 3.74 8.56
N GLN A 242 26.89 4.30 7.54
CA GLN A 242 26.51 5.71 7.54
C GLN A 242 25.03 5.85 7.94
N PRO A 243 24.70 6.69 8.94
CA PRO A 243 23.33 6.95 9.31
C PRO A 243 22.54 7.60 8.15
N GLY A 244 21.29 7.18 7.96
CA GLY A 244 20.35 7.86 7.07
C GLY A 244 20.49 7.59 5.57
N VAL A 245 21.25 6.56 5.17
CA VAL A 245 21.28 6.07 3.78
C VAL A 245 20.68 4.67 3.67
N SER A 246 20.02 4.39 2.54
CA SER A 246 19.33 3.11 2.31
C SER A 246 20.26 2.01 1.75
N TYR A 247 21.52 2.33 1.48
CA TYR A 247 22.53 1.38 1.00
C TYR A 247 23.61 1.08 2.06
N ALA A 248 24.21 -0.10 1.95
CA ALA A 248 25.34 -0.51 2.79
C ALA A 248 26.41 -1.21 1.96
N PHE A 249 27.67 -0.87 2.21
CA PHE A 249 28.82 -1.51 1.58
C PHE A 249 29.37 -2.62 2.47
N THR A 250 29.67 -3.77 1.88
CA THR A 250 30.28 -4.91 2.58
C THR A 250 31.32 -5.57 1.68
N PRO A 251 32.54 -5.84 2.16
CA PRO A 251 33.50 -6.65 1.41
C PRO A 251 33.00 -8.11 1.34
N ASP A 252 33.28 -8.80 0.24
CA ASP A 252 33.12 -10.25 0.15
C ASP A 252 34.40 -10.98 0.64
N PRO A 253 34.40 -12.32 0.77
CA PRO A 253 35.57 -13.06 1.27
C PRO A 253 36.84 -12.89 0.44
N ALA A 254 36.72 -12.47 -0.83
CA ALA A 254 37.85 -12.17 -1.71
C ALA A 254 38.31 -10.70 -1.62
N GLY A 255 37.69 -9.90 -0.74
CA GLY A 255 38.00 -8.48 -0.55
C GLY A 255 37.32 -7.54 -1.55
N HIS A 256 36.46 -8.05 -2.45
CA HIS A 256 35.74 -7.19 -3.39
C HIS A 256 34.53 -6.54 -2.74
N LEU A 257 34.33 -5.24 -2.99
CA LEU A 257 33.24 -4.49 -2.38
C LEU A 257 31.90 -4.83 -3.04
N ARG A 258 30.87 -5.05 -2.23
CA ARG A 258 29.47 -5.20 -2.64
C ARG A 258 28.64 -4.07 -2.04
N VAL A 259 27.60 -3.63 -2.75
CA VAL A 259 26.59 -2.72 -2.20
C VAL A 259 25.26 -3.46 -2.06
N THR A 260 24.61 -3.30 -0.92
CA THR A 260 23.26 -3.80 -0.65
C THR A 260 22.31 -2.62 -0.51
N PHE A 261 21.18 -2.62 -1.22
CA PHE A 261 20.19 -1.53 -1.25
C PHE A 261 18.77 -2.09 -1.47
N PRO A 262 17.69 -1.40 -1.10
CA PRO A 262 16.32 -1.86 -1.32
C PRO A 262 15.93 -1.74 -2.79
N CYS A 263 15.18 -2.72 -3.29
CA CYS A 263 14.51 -2.61 -4.58
C CYS A 263 13.51 -1.43 -4.56
N PRO A 264 13.55 -0.48 -5.51
CA PRO A 264 12.63 0.64 -5.53
C PRO A 264 11.19 0.23 -5.90
N THR A 265 10.90 -1.04 -6.19
CA THR A 265 9.53 -1.51 -6.41
C THR A 265 8.96 -2.18 -5.16
N CYS A 266 9.66 -3.19 -4.64
CA CYS A 266 9.17 -4.07 -3.57
C CYS A 266 9.98 -4.02 -2.27
N HIS A 267 11.01 -3.18 -2.18
CA HIS A 267 11.89 -3.00 -1.01
C HIS A 267 12.71 -4.20 -0.54
N GLN A 268 12.60 -5.36 -1.22
CA GLN A 268 13.54 -6.46 -1.05
C GLN A 268 14.99 -5.97 -1.22
N ARG A 269 15.87 -6.31 -0.26
CA ARG A 269 17.29 -5.97 -0.35
C ARG A 269 17.93 -6.74 -1.51
N ILE A 270 18.62 -6.01 -2.38
CA ILE A 270 19.39 -6.51 -3.51
C ILE A 270 20.86 -6.23 -3.21
N ARG A 271 21.73 -7.18 -3.56
CA ARG A 271 23.19 -7.06 -3.42
C ARG A 271 23.85 -7.19 -4.78
N VAL A 272 24.74 -6.25 -5.12
CA VAL A 272 25.46 -6.19 -6.40
C VAL A 272 26.95 -5.88 -6.20
N PRO A 273 27.84 -6.28 -7.13
CA PRO A 273 29.23 -5.83 -7.13
C PRO A 273 29.36 -4.32 -7.29
N VAL A 274 30.38 -3.74 -6.66
CA VAL A 274 30.81 -2.36 -6.86
C VAL A 274 31.87 -2.33 -7.97
N LYS A 275 31.45 -2.10 -9.22
CA LYS A 275 32.34 -2.18 -10.40
C LYS A 275 31.92 -1.26 -11.56
N GLY A 276 31.24 -0.15 -11.28
CA GLY A 276 30.66 0.73 -12.29
C GLY A 276 29.23 0.33 -12.66
N ARG A 277 28.90 0.40 -13.96
CA ARG A 277 27.55 0.10 -14.46
C ARG A 277 27.21 -1.38 -14.31
N VAL A 278 26.08 -1.66 -13.67
CA VAL A 278 25.56 -3.01 -13.44
C VAL A 278 24.06 -3.02 -13.64
N ARG A 279 23.56 -4.01 -14.40
CA ARG A 279 22.13 -4.31 -14.49
C ARG A 279 21.79 -5.40 -13.48
N ALA A 280 20.84 -5.13 -12.60
CA ALA A 280 20.42 -6.05 -11.54
C ALA A 280 18.94 -6.38 -11.68
N ARG A 281 18.57 -7.65 -11.48
CA ARG A 281 17.17 -8.06 -11.43
C ARG A 281 16.79 -8.37 -10.00
N CYS A 282 15.70 -7.78 -9.50
CA CYS A 282 15.16 -8.13 -8.21
C CYS A 282 14.65 -9.57 -8.25
N GLY A 283 15.14 -10.43 -7.35
CA GLY A 283 14.68 -11.82 -7.27
C GLY A 283 13.22 -11.97 -6.83
N LEU A 284 12.64 -10.93 -6.22
CA LEU A 284 11.28 -10.96 -5.68
C LEU A 284 10.24 -10.44 -6.69
N CYS A 285 10.30 -9.16 -7.04
CA CYS A 285 9.35 -8.52 -7.95
C CYS A 285 9.79 -8.54 -9.42
N ARG A 286 10.91 -9.18 -9.76
CA ARG A 286 11.48 -9.28 -11.11
C ARG A 286 11.85 -7.94 -11.79
N THR A 287 11.64 -6.79 -11.15
CA THR A 287 12.07 -5.48 -11.64
C THR A 287 13.54 -5.50 -12.00
N VAL A 288 13.85 -4.98 -13.18
CA VAL A 288 15.21 -4.78 -13.67
C VAL A 288 15.64 -3.36 -13.34
N LEU A 289 16.82 -3.24 -12.74
CA LEU A 289 17.38 -2.00 -12.22
C LEU A 289 18.70 -1.72 -12.92
N GLU A 290 18.85 -0.50 -13.40
CA GLU A 290 20.13 0.02 -13.87
C GLU A 290 20.85 0.68 -12.69
N CYS A 291 22.06 0.24 -12.40
CA CYS A 291 22.88 0.74 -11.29
C CYS A 291 24.20 1.29 -11.80
N ASP A 292 24.73 2.29 -11.11
CA ASP A 292 26.08 2.81 -11.26
C ASP A 292 26.76 2.79 -9.89
N THR A 293 27.70 1.85 -9.72
CA THR A 293 28.28 1.41 -8.44
C THR A 293 29.76 1.77 -8.28
#